data_AF-A0A2T2UME0-F1
#
_entry.id   AF-A0A2T2UME0-F1
#
_cell.length_a   1.000
_cell.length_b   1.000
_cell.length_c   1.000
_cell.angle_alpha   90.00
_cell.angle_beta   90.00
_cell.angle_gamma   90.00
#
_symmetry.space_group_name_H-M   'P 1'
#
loop_
_entity.id
_entity.type
_entity.pdbx_description
1 polymer ?
#
loop_
_entity_poly.entity_id
_entity_poly.type
_entity_poly.pdbx_seq_one_letter_code
_entity_poly.pdbx_strand_id
1 'polypeptide(L)' 'KMEEYIDNGTRLGWLIDPYEETVAVYHEDGTAEEFDKPTTLSGEPVLPGFECNLERIWDPSY' A
#
# COMPACT_ATOMS: atom_id res chain seq x y z
N LYS A 1 -1.80 14.49 -2.35
CA LYS A 1 -2.53 13.81 -1.25
C LYS A 1 -1.63 12.89 -0.45
N MET A 2 -0.89 11.95 -1.06
CA MET A 2 0.01 11.07 -0.30
C MET A 2 1.16 11.83 0.40
N GLU A 3 1.79 12.79 -0.27
CA GLU A 3 2.80 13.68 0.37
C GLU A 3 2.22 14.43 1.59
N GLU A 4 1.00 14.99 1.47
CA GLU A 4 0.34 15.69 2.58
C GLU A 4 0.00 14.76 3.76
N TYR A 5 -0.28 13.48 3.52
CA TYR A 5 -0.47 12.50 4.59
C TYR A 5 0.84 12.15 5.29
N ILE A 6 1.94 11.99 4.54
CA ILE A 6 3.28 11.72 5.08
C ILE A 6 3.75 12.93 5.89
N ASP A 7 3.59 14.15 5.36
CA ASP A 7 3.95 15.41 6.04
C ASP A 7 3.18 15.62 7.35
N ASN A 8 1.97 15.06 7.45
CA ASN A 8 1.18 15.06 8.68
C ASN A 8 1.50 13.88 9.64
N GLY A 9 2.56 13.13 9.39
CA GLY A 9 3.07 12.08 10.28
C GLY A 9 2.55 10.67 9.99
N THR A 10 2.01 10.42 8.79
CA THR A 10 1.63 9.05 8.38
C THR A 10 2.87 8.19 8.25
N ARG A 11 2.87 7.03 8.94
CA ARG A 11 4.03 6.14 8.99
C ARG A 11 4.06 5.08 7.89
N LEU A 12 2.89 4.73 7.37
CA LEU A 12 2.69 3.78 6.29
C LEU A 12 1.43 4.16 5.53
N GLY A 13 1.52 4.27 4.21
CA GLY A 13 0.37 4.54 3.34
C GLY A 13 0.40 3.63 2.12
N TRP A 14 -0.74 3.07 1.74
CA TRP A 14 -0.88 2.26 0.53
C TRP A 14 -1.81 2.96 -0.46
N LEU A 15 -1.30 3.18 -1.67
CA LEU A 15 -2.09 3.63 -2.81
C LEU A 15 -2.28 2.43 -3.74
N ILE A 16 -3.49 1.88 -3.73
CA ILE A 16 -3.84 0.73 -4.56
C ILE A 16 -4.53 1.25 -5.81
N ASP A 17 -3.97 0.97 -6.99
CA ASP A 17 -4.60 1.22 -8.28
C ASP A 17 -5.16 -0.09 -8.84
N PRO A 18 -6.48 -0.35 -8.71
CA PRO A 18 -7.10 -1.56 -9.22
C PRO A 18 -7.20 -1.60 -10.76
N TYR A 19 -7.02 -0.48 -11.46
CA TYR A 19 -7.06 -0.45 -12.92
C TYR A 19 -5.72 -0.83 -13.54
N GLU A 20 -4.62 -0.34 -12.95
CA GLU A 20 -3.26 -0.71 -13.34
C GLU A 20 -2.77 -1.97 -12.62
N GLU A 21 -3.56 -2.49 -11.66
CA GLU A 21 -3.20 -3.60 -10.78
C GLU A 21 -1.91 -3.36 -9.99
N THR A 22 -1.59 -2.10 -9.66
CA THR A 22 -0.37 -1.71 -8.96
C THR A 22 -0.67 -1.24 -7.54
N VAL A 23 0.33 -1.36 -6.66
CA VAL A 23 0.28 -0.73 -5.33
C VAL A 23 1.56 0.03 -5.06
N ALA A 24 1.41 1.31 -4.73
CA ALA A 24 2.50 2.11 -4.19
C ALA A 24 2.43 2.14 -2.65
N VAL A 25 3.50 1.72 -2.00
CA VAL A 25 3.70 1.73 -0.56
C VAL A 25 4.57 2.92 -0.20
N TYR A 26 4.03 3.83 0.60
CA TYR A 26 4.69 5.03 1.09
C TYR A 26 5.14 4.85 2.53
N HIS A 27 6.38 5.21 2.81
CA HIS A 27 7.00 5.14 4.13
C HIS A 27 7.14 6.51 4.78
N GLU A 28 7.39 6.52 6.10
CA GLU A 28 7.55 7.74 6.91
C GLU A 28 8.72 8.64 6.47
N ASP A 29 9.72 8.07 5.80
CA ASP A 29 10.88 8.78 5.26
C ASP A 29 10.62 9.43 3.90
N GLY A 30 9.38 9.31 3.38
CA GLY A 30 8.98 9.83 2.08
C GLY A 30 9.38 8.94 0.91
N THR A 31 9.96 7.76 1.16
CA THR A 31 10.19 6.77 0.10
C THR A 31 8.88 6.11 -0.32
N ALA A 32 8.81 5.74 -1.59
CA ALA A 32 7.70 5.00 -2.16
C ALA A 32 8.23 3.79 -2.94
N GLU A 33 7.66 2.62 -2.70
CA GLU A 33 7.92 1.38 -3.43
C GLU A 33 6.68 0.97 -4.21
N GLU A 34 6.84 0.63 -5.48
CA GLU A 34 5.73 0.19 -6.33
C GLU A 34 5.80 -1.32 -6.57
N PHE A 35 4.67 -1.98 -6.36
CA PHE A 35 4.50 -3.42 -6.53
C PHE A 35 3.47 -3.68 -7.63
N ASP A 36 3.85 -4.52 -8.59
CA ASP A 36 2.96 -5.00 -9.65
C ASP A 36 2.16 -6.20 -9.13
N LYS A 37 0.84 -6.01 -9.03
CA LYS A 37 -0.15 -7.00 -8.59
C LYS A 37 0.27 -7.83 -7.37
N PRO A 38 0.67 -7.20 -6.24
CA PRO A 38 1.00 -7.94 -5.03
C PRO A 38 -0.23 -8.71 -4.54
N THR A 39 -0.04 -9.99 -4.18
CA THR A 39 -1.10 -10.78 -3.54
C THR A 39 -1.26 -10.43 -2.07
N THR A 40 -0.17 -10.02 -1.42
CA THR A 40 -0.13 -9.64 -0.01
C THR A 40 0.80 -8.45 0.19
N LEU A 41 0.48 -7.60 1.17
CA LEU A 41 1.36 -6.54 1.67
C LEU A 41 1.54 -6.64 3.18
N SER A 42 2.78 -6.56 3.63
CA SER A 42 3.12 -6.51 5.04
C SER A 42 2.99 -5.09 5.59
N GLY A 43 2.40 -4.96 6.77
CA GLY A 43 2.37 -3.71 7.52
C GLY A 43 3.64 -3.45 8.34
N GLU A 44 4.62 -4.36 8.32
CA GLU A 44 5.83 -4.23 9.13
C GLU A 44 6.73 -3.07 8.67
N PRO A 45 7.43 -2.39 9.61
CA PRO A 45 7.42 -2.59 11.07
C PRO A 45 6.30 -1.78 11.78
N VAL A 46 5.47 -1.04 11.04
CA VAL A 46 4.48 -0.09 11.61
C VAL A 46 3.30 -0.83 12.26
N LEU A 47 2.87 -1.92 11.65
CA LEU A 47 1.83 -2.84 12.12
C LEU A 47 2.44 -4.26 12.20
N PRO A 48 3.12 -4.61 13.30
CA PRO A 48 3.74 -5.92 13.46
C PRO A 48 2.73 -7.06 13.34
N GLY A 49 3.01 -8.03 12.48
CA GLY A 49 2.15 -9.20 12.24
C GLY A 49 0.89 -8.90 11.42
N PHE A 50 0.75 -7.71 10.84
CA PHE A 50 -0.33 -7.40 9.91
C PHE A 50 0.08 -7.74 8.48
N GLU A 51 -0.74 -8.54 7.81
CA GLU A 51 -0.67 -8.81 6.38
C GLU A 51 -2.03 -8.52 5.73
N CYS A 52 -2.03 -7.74 4.67
CA CYS A 52 -3.23 -7.46 3.91
C CYS A 52 -3.24 -8.30 2.63
N ASN A 53 -4.27 -9.13 2.46
CA ASN A 53 -4.50 -9.86 1.23
C ASN A 53 -5.23 -8.97 0.22
N LEU A 54 -4.60 -8.77 -0.93
CA LEU A 54 -5.10 -7.92 -2.01
C LEU A 54 -5.68 -8.73 -3.18
N GLU A 55 -5.64 -10.07 -3.14
CA GLU A 55 -6.16 -10.92 -4.23
C GLU A 55 -7.61 -10.59 -4.59
N ARG A 56 -8.42 -10.24 -3.57
CA ARG A 56 -9.82 -9.85 -3.76
C ARG A 56 -10.01 -8.47 -4.38
N ILE A 57 -8.99 -7.60 -4.32
CA ILE A 57 -9.05 -6.24 -4.88
C ILE A 57 -8.80 -6.27 -6.38
N TRP A 58 -8.05 -7.26 -6.87
CA TRP A 58 -7.75 -7.46 -8.28
C TRP A 58 -8.88 -8.17 -9.05
N ASP A 59 -9.83 -8.79 -8.36
CA ASP A 59 -10.88 -9.57 -9.02
C ASP A 59 -12.02 -8.63 -9.50
N PRO A 60 -12.19 -8.43 -10.82
CA PRO A 60 -13.24 -7.56 -11.36
C PRO A 60 -14.63 -8.22 -11.34
N SER A 61 -14.77 -9.44 -10.81
CA SER A 61 -16.01 -10.23 -10.88
C SER A 61 -16.98 -10.07 -9.68
N TYR A 62 -16.78 -9.05 -8.84
CA TYR A 62 -17.72 -8.61 -7.80
C TYR A 62 -18.40 -7.27 -8.12
#